data_AF-A0A7C4RIG3-F1
#
_entry.id   AF-A0A7C4RIG3-F1
#
_cell.length_a   1.000
_cell.length_b   1.000
_cell.length_c   1.000
_cell.angle_alpha   90.00
_cell.angle_beta   90.00
_cell.angle_gamma   90.00
#
_symmetry.space_group_name_H-M   'P 1'
#
loop_
_entity.id
_entity.type
_entity.pdbx_description
1 polymer ?
#
loop_
_entity_poly.entity_id
_entity_poly.type
_entity_poly.pdbx_seq_one_letter_code
_entity_poly.pdbx_strand_id
1 'polypeptide(L)'
;MEEKFPGLRAYVLEISDVKVNRNDSKTVNEFNTLLREVTEYVKSKYTLDGIKNEQIFRAYRDFFWRIGIDPTKTRPASEALIRRILLEKPIPRINTLVDAYNLASIVSGVPIAAFDKDKISGELFMRKAFKGEKFLG
;
A
#
# COMPACT_ATOMS: atom_id res chain seq x y z
N MET A 1 -11.00 -10.21 15.80
CA MET A 1 -11.06 -9.04 14.91
C MET A 1 -12.34 -9.04 14.09
N GLU A 2 -12.72 -10.19 13.56
CA GLU A 2 -13.95 -10.39 12.77
C GLU A 2 -15.24 -9.96 13.48
N GLU A 3 -15.42 -10.31 14.77
CA GLU A 3 -16.60 -9.85 15.54
C GLU A 3 -16.71 -8.32 15.63
N LYS A 4 -15.58 -7.62 15.76
CA LYS A 4 -15.58 -6.16 15.90
C LYS A 4 -15.65 -5.46 14.54
N PHE A 5 -15.12 -6.07 13.48
CA PHE A 5 -15.05 -5.53 12.13
C PHE A 5 -15.49 -6.59 11.12
N PRO A 6 -16.80 -6.91 11.07
CA PRO A 6 -17.30 -7.89 10.12
C PRO A 6 -17.00 -7.43 8.69
N GLY A 7 -16.46 -8.33 7.88
CA GLY A 7 -16.04 -8.04 6.51
C GLY A 7 -14.61 -7.53 6.34
N LEU A 8 -13.87 -7.24 7.42
CA LEU A 8 -12.44 -6.98 7.33
C LEU A 8 -11.71 -8.28 6.96
N ARG A 9 -11.10 -8.29 5.78
CA ARG A 9 -10.28 -9.41 5.30
C ARG A 9 -8.86 -8.94 5.06
N ALA A 10 -7.90 -9.71 5.54
CA ALA A 10 -6.51 -9.63 5.10
C ALA A 10 -6.17 -10.92 4.38
N TYR A 11 -5.50 -10.78 3.24
CA TYR A 11 -5.01 -11.89 2.45
C TYR A 11 -3.50 -11.94 2.59
N VAL A 12 -2.98 -13.14 2.77
CA VAL A 12 -1.55 -13.42 2.76
C VAL A 12 -1.27 -14.21 1.51
N LEU A 13 -0.30 -13.74 0.73
CA LEU A 13 0.26 -14.46 -0.40
C LEU A 13 1.74 -14.69 -0.09
N GLU A 14 2.16 -15.94 -0.22
CA GLU A 14 3.58 -16.28 -0.22
C GLU A 14 4.10 -16.32 -1.65
N ILE A 15 5.21 -15.64 -1.89
CA ILE A 15 5.94 -15.70 -3.16
C ILE A 15 7.36 -16.11 -2.85
N SER A 16 7.76 -17.28 -3.36
CA SER A 16 9.10 -17.82 -3.21
C SER A 16 10.02 -17.36 -4.34
N ASP A 17 11.33 -17.53 -4.16
CA ASP A 17 12.36 -17.26 -5.18
C ASP A 17 12.43 -15.82 -5.70
N VAL A 18 11.97 -14.86 -4.88
CA VAL A 18 12.01 -13.43 -5.22
C VAL A 18 13.43 -12.89 -5.08
N LYS A 19 13.99 -12.38 -6.19
CA LYS A 19 15.28 -11.67 -6.18
C LYS A 19 15.07 -10.18 -5.94
N VAL A 20 15.44 -9.71 -4.76
CA VAL A 20 15.36 -8.29 -4.39
C VAL A 20 16.69 -7.60 -4.66
N ASN A 21 16.73 -6.75 -5.67
CA ASN A 21 17.89 -5.91 -5.97
C ASN A 21 17.67 -4.48 -5.50
N ARG A 22 18.77 -3.83 -5.09
CA ARG A 22 18.83 -2.36 -5.06
C ARG A 22 18.74 -1.86 -6.50
N ASN A 23 18.13 -0.69 -6.67
CA ASN A 23 17.85 -0.11 -7.98
C ASN A 23 19.13 0.00 -8.82
N ASP A 24 19.22 -0.83 -9.86
CA ASP A 24 20.31 -0.87 -10.83
C ASP A 24 19.84 -0.31 -12.18
N SER A 25 20.77 -0.12 -13.11
CA SER A 25 20.48 0.51 -14.41
C SER A 25 19.40 -0.24 -15.22
N LYS A 26 19.34 -1.57 -15.10
CA LYS A 26 18.38 -2.41 -15.84
C LYS A 26 16.97 -2.26 -15.27
N THR A 27 16.84 -2.41 -13.96
CA THR A 27 15.57 -2.31 -13.22
C THR A 27 14.99 -0.90 -13.25
N VAL A 28 15.83 0.14 -13.40
CA VAL A 28 15.37 1.53 -13.55
C VAL A 28 14.54 1.73 -14.82
N ASN A 29 14.95 1.17 -15.96
CA ASN A 29 14.22 1.37 -17.22
C ASN A 29 12.86 0.66 -17.23
N GLU A 30 12.82 -0.58 -16.75
CA GLU A 30 11.58 -1.35 -16.60
C GLU A 30 10.61 -0.65 -15.63
N PHE A 31 11.12 -0.22 -14.47
CA PHE A 31 10.33 0.54 -13.50
C PHE A 31 9.79 1.85 -14.09
N ASN A 32 10.61 2.62 -14.80
CA ASN A 32 10.18 3.90 -15.38
C ASN A 32 9.08 3.71 -16.43
N THR A 33 9.16 2.63 -17.21
CA THR A 33 8.12 2.26 -18.17
C THR A 33 6.80 1.97 -17.45
N LEU A 34 6.82 1.11 -16.44
CA LEU A 34 5.64 0.77 -15.65
C LEU A 34 5.09 2.00 -14.89
N LEU A 35 5.95 2.82 -14.32
CA LEU A 35 5.54 4.03 -13.60
C LEU A 35 4.83 5.01 -14.53
N ARG A 36 5.28 5.16 -15.79
CA ARG A 36 4.61 5.99 -16.78
C ARG A 36 3.20 5.47 -17.07
N GLU A 37 3.05 4.18 -17.35
CA GLU A 37 1.75 3.55 -17.60
C GLU A 37 0.80 3.71 -16.41
N VAL A 38 1.30 3.46 -15.19
CA VAL A 38 0.52 3.65 -13.95
C VAL A 38 0.15 5.11 -13.72
N THR A 39 1.05 6.05 -14.07
CA THR A 39 0.80 7.49 -13.97
C THR A 39 -0.31 7.93 -14.91
N GLU A 40 -0.28 7.48 -16.17
CA GLU A 40 -1.31 7.74 -17.18
C GLU A 40 -2.66 7.13 -16.75
N TYR A 41 -2.65 5.89 -16.26
CA TYR A 41 -3.82 5.24 -15.68
C TYR A 41 -4.43 6.05 -14.53
N VAL A 42 -3.61 6.48 -13.57
CA VAL A 42 -4.08 7.28 -12.43
C VAL A 42 -4.67 8.61 -12.89
N LYS A 43 -3.97 9.34 -13.77
CA LYS A 43 -4.40 10.66 -14.25
C LYS A 43 -5.66 10.59 -15.12
N SER A 44 -5.89 9.47 -15.82
CA SER A 44 -7.14 9.25 -16.59
C SER A 44 -8.33 8.85 -15.72
N LYS A 45 -8.09 8.22 -14.56
CA LYS A 45 -9.15 7.68 -13.70
C LYS A 45 -9.54 8.59 -12.54
N TYR A 46 -8.59 9.31 -11.94
CA TYR A 46 -8.78 10.02 -10.70
C TYR A 46 -8.44 11.51 -10.80
N THR A 47 -9.13 12.32 -9.99
CA THR A 47 -8.76 13.70 -9.72
C THR A 47 -8.41 13.88 -8.25
N LEU A 48 -7.65 14.93 -7.93
CA LEU A 48 -7.21 15.19 -6.55
C LEU A 48 -8.38 15.37 -5.58
N ASP A 49 -9.47 15.99 -6.05
CA ASP A 49 -10.68 16.22 -5.27
C ASP A 49 -11.67 15.05 -5.32
N GLY A 50 -11.68 14.29 -6.42
CA GLY A 50 -12.58 13.16 -6.63
C GLY A 50 -12.16 11.89 -5.89
N ILE A 51 -10.85 11.63 -5.77
CA ILE A 51 -10.33 10.36 -5.23
C ILE A 51 -10.89 10.01 -3.84
N LYS A 52 -11.12 11.01 -3.00
CA LYS A 52 -11.66 10.79 -1.65
C LYS A 52 -13.08 10.20 -1.65
N ASN A 53 -13.80 10.28 -2.77
CA ASN A 53 -15.18 9.81 -2.93
C ASN A 53 -15.26 8.45 -3.62
N GLU A 54 -14.17 7.93 -4.18
CA GLU A 54 -14.13 6.58 -4.76
C GLU A 54 -14.42 5.53 -3.71
N GLN A 55 -15.26 4.55 -4.06
CA GLN A 55 -15.77 3.56 -3.11
C GLN A 55 -14.66 2.83 -2.35
N ILE A 56 -13.57 2.47 -3.02
CA ILE A 56 -12.44 1.76 -2.41
C ILE A 56 -11.73 2.61 -1.35
N PHE A 57 -11.46 3.89 -1.62
CA PHE A 57 -10.79 4.78 -0.67
C PHE A 57 -11.73 5.20 0.45
N ARG A 58 -13.04 5.36 0.17
CA ARG A 58 -14.06 5.55 1.20
C ARG A 58 -14.08 4.39 2.20
N ALA A 59 -14.06 3.14 1.72
CA ALA A 59 -14.06 1.97 2.60
C ALA A 59 -12.89 1.98 3.59
N TYR A 60 -11.67 2.30 3.14
CA TYR A 60 -10.51 2.42 4.02
C TYR A 60 -10.62 3.62 4.99
N ARG A 61 -11.08 4.77 4.51
CA ARG A 61 -11.25 5.97 5.34
C ARG A 61 -12.26 5.75 6.46
N ASP A 62 -13.40 5.15 6.12
CA ASP A 62 -14.47 4.86 7.08
C ASP A 62 -13.98 3.82 8.10
N PHE A 63 -13.19 2.83 7.67
CA PHE A 63 -12.53 1.89 8.58
C PHE A 63 -11.54 2.60 9.52
N PHE A 64 -10.70 3.50 9.01
CA PHE A 64 -9.73 4.26 9.81
C PHE A 64 -10.44 5.09 10.88
N TRP A 65 -11.51 5.81 10.50
CA TRP A 65 -12.33 6.54 11.46
C TRP A 65 -12.93 5.65 12.54
N ARG A 66 -13.45 4.48 12.16
CA ARG A 66 -14.04 3.51 13.09
C ARG A 66 -13.03 2.98 14.12
N ILE A 67 -11.73 2.98 13.79
CA ILE A 67 -10.65 2.59 14.70
C ILE A 67 -9.95 3.78 15.38
N GLY A 68 -10.46 5.00 15.19
CA GLY A 68 -9.94 6.22 15.82
C GLY A 68 -8.69 6.80 15.14
N ILE A 69 -8.39 6.38 13.92
CA ILE A 69 -7.32 6.96 13.09
C ILE A 69 -7.93 8.00 12.17
N ASP A 70 -7.34 9.19 12.14
CA ASP A 70 -7.71 10.24 11.19
C ASP A 70 -7.08 9.96 9.82
N PRO A 71 -7.83 9.48 8.80
CA PRO A 71 -7.30 9.17 7.49
C PRO A 71 -6.81 10.41 6.73
N THR A 72 -7.12 11.64 7.17
CA THR A 72 -6.56 12.85 6.56
C THR A 72 -5.15 13.14 7.05
N LYS A 73 -4.80 12.66 8.25
CA LYS A 73 -3.44 12.74 8.84
C LYS A 73 -2.62 11.50 8.52
N THR A 74 -3.23 10.32 8.64
CA THR A 74 -2.61 9.02 8.38
C THR A 74 -3.36 8.32 7.25
N ARG A 75 -2.94 8.57 6.02
CA ARG A 75 -3.58 8.00 4.83
C ARG A 75 -3.16 6.53 4.61
N PRO A 76 -4.06 5.67 4.11
CA PRO A 76 -3.67 4.40 3.52
C PRO A 76 -2.61 4.59 2.42
N ALA A 77 -1.66 3.67 2.32
CA ALA A 77 -0.51 3.81 1.42
C ALA A 77 -0.93 3.97 -0.05
N SER A 78 -1.93 3.21 -0.51
CA SER A 78 -2.46 3.30 -1.89
C SER A 78 -3.01 4.71 -2.20
N GLU A 79 -3.87 5.27 -1.34
CA GLU A 79 -4.39 6.65 -1.49
C GLU A 79 -3.24 7.67 -1.46
N ALA A 80 -2.28 7.52 -0.55
CA ALA A 80 -1.14 8.42 -0.44
C ALA A 80 -0.28 8.45 -1.71
N LEU A 81 0.00 7.28 -2.31
CA LEU A 81 0.80 7.17 -3.54
C LEU A 81 0.06 7.74 -4.76
N ILE A 82 -1.23 7.45 -4.92
CA ILE A 82 -2.05 8.01 -6.00
C ILE A 82 -2.08 9.54 -5.90
N ARG A 83 -2.26 10.10 -4.70
CA ARG A 83 -2.21 11.55 -4.51
C ARG A 83 -0.85 12.15 -4.85
N ARG A 84 0.26 11.44 -4.63
CA ARG A 84 1.59 11.91 -5.07
C ARG A 84 1.65 12.04 -6.60
N ILE A 85 1.12 11.05 -7.33
CA ILE A 85 1.02 11.12 -8.80
C ILE A 85 0.18 12.32 -9.25
N LEU A 86 -1.00 12.51 -8.64
CA LEU A 86 -1.90 13.62 -8.98
C LEU A 86 -1.33 15.00 -8.62
N LEU A 87 -0.41 15.05 -7.66
CA LEU A 87 0.33 16.26 -7.27
C LEU A 87 1.67 16.40 -7.98
N GLU A 88 1.95 15.55 -8.97
CA GLU A 88 3.22 15.52 -9.72
C GLU A 88 4.46 15.40 -8.84
N LYS A 89 4.32 14.69 -7.73
CA LYS A 89 5.41 14.39 -6.79
C LYS A 89 6.07 13.06 -7.16
N PRO A 90 7.40 12.94 -6.98
CA PRO A 90 8.09 11.68 -7.25
C PRO A 90 7.58 10.56 -6.34
N ILE A 91 7.45 9.37 -6.92
CA ILE A 91 7.21 8.13 -6.18
C ILE A 91 8.54 7.66 -5.56
N PRO A 92 8.55 7.28 -4.26
CA PRO A 92 9.76 6.75 -3.63
C PRO A 92 10.29 5.52 -4.36
N ARG A 93 11.62 5.42 -4.44
CA ARG A 93 12.35 4.27 -4.96
C ARG A 93 13.12 3.63 -3.80
N ILE A 94 12.80 2.39 -3.48
CA ILE A 94 13.35 1.70 -2.30
C ILE A 94 14.15 0.48 -2.76
N ASN A 95 13.46 -0.49 -3.35
CA ASN A 95 14.05 -1.67 -3.98
C ASN A 95 13.02 -2.27 -4.95
N THR A 96 13.48 -3.14 -5.83
CA THR A 96 12.64 -3.80 -6.85
C THR A 96 11.32 -4.37 -6.33
N LEU A 97 11.31 -5.05 -5.18
CA LEU A 97 10.10 -5.65 -4.60
C LEU A 97 9.14 -4.58 -4.05
N VAL A 98 9.67 -3.63 -3.29
CA VAL A 98 8.89 -2.55 -2.67
C VAL A 98 8.26 -1.65 -3.73
N ASP A 99 9.05 -1.33 -4.75
CA ASP A 99 8.63 -0.51 -5.87
C ASP A 99 7.52 -1.22 -6.67
N ALA A 100 7.65 -2.53 -6.91
CA ALA A 100 6.64 -3.33 -7.60
C ALA A 100 5.30 -3.41 -6.85
N TYR A 101 5.31 -3.76 -5.56
CA TYR A 101 4.03 -3.87 -4.82
C TYR A 101 3.39 -2.48 -4.61
N ASN A 102 4.18 -1.41 -4.51
CA ASN A 102 3.64 -0.06 -4.44
C ASN A 102 2.90 0.32 -5.73
N LEU A 103 3.47 0.00 -6.91
CA LEU A 103 2.76 0.15 -8.19
C LEU A 103 1.48 -0.70 -8.23
N ALA A 104 1.54 -1.95 -7.79
CA ALA A 104 0.35 -2.81 -7.69
C ALA A 104 -0.72 -2.23 -6.74
N SER A 105 -0.31 -1.62 -5.63
CA SER A 105 -1.22 -0.97 -4.67
C SER A 105 -1.88 0.29 -5.24
N ILE A 106 -1.16 1.02 -6.11
CA ILE A 106 -1.70 2.18 -6.84
C ILE A 106 -2.78 1.74 -7.82
N VAL A 107 -2.51 0.71 -8.61
CA VAL A 107 -3.44 0.21 -9.64
C VAL A 107 -4.69 -0.39 -9.00
N SER A 108 -4.52 -1.22 -7.97
CA SER A 108 -5.64 -1.89 -7.29
C SER A 108 -6.40 -0.99 -6.31
N GLY A 109 -5.76 0.06 -5.79
CA GLY A 109 -6.27 0.86 -4.67
C GLY A 109 -6.20 0.16 -3.30
N VAL A 110 -5.70 -1.07 -3.24
CA VAL A 110 -5.57 -1.88 -2.02
C VAL A 110 -4.17 -1.66 -1.42
N PRO A 111 -4.03 -1.28 -0.14
CA PRO A 111 -2.74 -1.23 0.53
C PRO A 111 -2.10 -2.62 0.60
N ILE A 112 -0.85 -2.72 0.18
CA ILE A 112 -0.06 -3.96 0.19
C ILE A 112 1.17 -3.72 1.07
N ALA A 113 1.53 -4.74 1.85
CA ALA A 113 2.76 -4.80 2.60
C ALA A 113 3.45 -6.15 2.31
N ALA A 114 4.78 -6.14 2.29
CA ALA A 114 5.58 -7.33 2.10
C ALA A 114 6.51 -7.51 3.29
N PHE A 115 6.72 -8.77 3.67
CA PHE A 115 7.58 -9.16 4.79
C PHE A 115 8.52 -10.25 4.32
N ASP A 116 9.74 -10.24 4.87
CA ASP A 116 10.73 -11.28 4.65
C ASP A 116 10.32 -12.54 5.45
N LYS A 117 9.90 -13.59 4.75
CA LYS A 117 9.37 -14.82 5.37
C LYS A 117 10.38 -15.45 6.32
N ASP A 118 11.67 -15.40 6.01
CA ASP A 118 12.72 -16.01 6.84
C ASP A 118 12.90 -15.28 8.18
N LYS A 119 12.31 -14.09 8.32
CA LYS A 119 12.29 -13.31 9.57
C LYS A 119 10.98 -13.43 10.34
N ILE A 120 9.99 -14.14 9.80
CA ILE A 120 8.71 -14.38 10.47
C ILE A 120 8.82 -15.68 11.27
N SER A 121 8.39 -15.64 12.53
CA SER A 121 8.29 -16.82 13.37
C SER A 121 6.85 -17.04 13.80
N GLY A 122 6.41 -18.30 13.78
CA GLY A 122 5.05 -18.69 14.14
C GLY A 122 3.99 -18.34 13.10
N GLU A 123 2.73 -18.41 13.51
CA GLU A 123 1.57 -18.13 12.66
C GLU A 123 1.25 -16.64 12.61
N LEU A 124 0.76 -16.19 11.45
CA LEU A 124 0.28 -14.83 11.28
C LEU A 124 -1.13 -14.68 11.85
N PHE A 125 -1.30 -13.75 12.78
CA PHE A 125 -2.60 -13.40 13.36
C PHE A 125 -2.84 -11.90 13.33
N MET A 126 -4.09 -11.51 13.12
CA MET A 126 -4.51 -10.13 13.25
C MET A 126 -5.22 -9.91 14.60
N ARG A 127 -4.60 -9.12 15.46
CA ARG A 127 -5.15 -8.75 16.77
C ARG A 127 -5.02 -7.26 17.03
N LYS A 128 -5.71 -6.77 18.05
CA LYS A 128 -5.43 -5.43 18.59
C LYS A 128 -4.07 -5.45 19.28
N ALA A 129 -3.39 -4.31 19.19
CA ALA A 129 -2.23 -4.06 20.05
C ALA A 129 -2.67 -3.93 21.51
N PHE A 130 -1.78 -4.29 22.43
CA PHE A 130 -2.00 -4.05 23.88
C PHE A 130 -1.25 -2.80 24.34
N LYS A 131 -1.67 -2.24 25.48
CA LYS A 131 -1.02 -1.04 26.04
C LYS A 131 0.42 -1.37 26.40
N GLY A 132 1.36 -0.56 25.91
CA GLY A 132 2.80 -0.76 26.14
C GLY A 132 3.48 -1.74 25.18
N GLU A 133 2.74 -2.28 24.21
CA GLU A 133 3.35 -3.05 23.12
C GLU A 133 4.32 -2.18 22.33
N LYS A 134 5.56 -2.65 22.17
CA LYS A 134 6.58 -1.96 21.40
C LYS A 134 6.44 -2.33 19.93
N PHE A 135 6.39 -1.31 19.09
CA PHE A 135 6.48 -1.45 17.64
C PHE A 135 7.74 -0.72 17.16
N LEU A 136 8.66 -1.46 16.56
CA LEU A 136 9.86 -0.92 15.94
C LEU A 136 9.53 -0.69 14.47
N GLY A 137 9.19 0.56 14.15
CA GLY A 137 8.88 1.00 12.79
C GLY A 137 10.10 1.03 11.89
#